data_AF-A0A8X6R048-F1
#
_entry.id   AF-A0A8X6R048-F1
#
_cell.length_a   1.000
_cell.length_b   1.000
_cell.length_c   1.000
_cell.angle_alpha   90.00
_cell.angle_beta   90.00
_cell.angle_gamma   90.00
#
_symmetry.space_group_name_H-M   'P 1'
#
loop_
_entity.id
_entity.type
_entity.pdbx_description
1 polymer ?
#
loop_
_entity_poly.entity_id
_entity_poly.type
_entity_poly.pdbx_seq_one_letter_code
_entity_poly.pdbx_strand_id
1 'polypeptide(L)'
;MRYNSAWRKFRNRTLQTSTMSTWMLIFAACVSTAIAGRLAHDQIDEGEYGKYNEWRKVMCEKKSDDLYNDMNSCFKLESKMIQDATTECVNEIVPETEGKVMEFVHKACDDKSLFKRLDECFGEYEANVEFQKQMELKPEIVACYTELLKKYEIEELMHYLDGSAHKEN
;
A
#
# COMPACT_ATOMS: atom_id res chain seq x y z
N MET A 1 16.27 46.89 19.09
CA MET A 1 17.16 46.61 20.23
C MET A 1 17.28 45.10 20.41
N ARG A 2 18.53 44.58 20.53
CA ARG A 2 18.98 43.19 20.84
C ARG A 2 18.64 42.13 19.76
N TYR A 3 19.50 41.71 18.83
CA TYR A 3 20.88 41.15 18.79
C TYR A 3 21.10 39.83 19.57
N ASN A 4 21.29 38.73 18.81
CA ASN A 4 22.41 37.76 18.81
C ASN A 4 21.91 36.38 18.33
N SER A 5 22.31 35.79 17.19
CA SER A 5 23.63 35.39 16.68
C SER A 5 24.39 34.40 17.57
N ALA A 6 24.46 33.12 17.18
CA ALA A 6 25.55 32.22 17.54
C ALA A 6 25.65 31.03 16.56
N TRP A 7 26.33 31.28 15.45
CA TRP A 7 26.95 30.24 14.63
C TRP A 7 28.30 29.84 15.24
N ARG A 8 28.66 28.56 15.00
CA ARG A 8 30.02 27.98 15.00
C ARG A 8 30.77 27.90 16.33
N LYS A 9 31.25 26.69 16.60
CA LYS A 9 32.64 26.21 16.39
C LYS A 9 33.01 25.34 17.60
N PHE A 10 33.33 24.08 17.39
CA PHE A 10 34.64 23.55 17.80
C PHE A 10 34.89 22.19 17.15
N ARG A 11 35.88 22.18 16.26
CA ARG A 11 36.57 21.01 15.73
C ARG A 11 37.79 20.72 16.61
N ASN A 12 38.28 19.49 16.50
CA ASN A 12 39.59 18.96 16.90
C ASN A 12 39.70 18.39 18.31
N ARG A 13 39.85 17.06 18.38
CA ARG A 13 41.15 16.42 18.64
C ARG A 13 41.18 14.95 18.18
N THR A 14 42.10 14.70 17.24
CA THR A 14 43.01 13.54 17.06
C THR A 14 43.36 12.84 18.39
N LEU A 15 43.72 11.55 18.50
CA LEU A 15 44.65 10.64 17.80
C LEU A 15 44.45 9.27 18.54
N GLN A 16 44.57 8.04 18.02
CA GLN A 16 45.84 7.31 17.80
C GLN A 16 45.56 5.78 17.83
N THR A 17 45.90 5.12 16.72
CA THR A 17 46.42 3.75 16.46
C THR A 17 46.23 2.55 17.41
N SER A 18 46.27 1.37 16.76
CA SER A 18 46.62 0.00 17.23
C SER A 18 45.37 -0.88 17.46
N THR A 19 45.17 -2.05 16.84
CA THR A 19 46.07 -3.08 16.34
C THR A 19 45.39 -3.88 15.21
N MET A 20 46.05 -4.09 14.07
CA MET A 20 45.76 -5.23 13.19
C MET A 20 46.44 -6.44 13.81
N SER A 21 45.66 -7.43 14.27
CA SER A 21 46.13 -8.80 14.50
C SER A 21 44.95 -9.73 14.83
N THR A 22 44.78 -10.73 13.97
CA THR A 22 44.72 -12.14 14.38
C THR A 22 43.34 -12.73 14.75
N TRP A 23 42.81 -13.48 13.77
CA TRP A 23 42.13 -14.77 13.89
C TRP A 23 41.01 -14.93 14.95
N MET A 24 39.76 -14.97 14.48
CA MET A 24 38.79 -15.96 14.99
C MET A 24 38.14 -16.68 13.81
N LEU A 25 38.53 -17.94 13.67
CA LEU A 25 37.90 -18.91 12.79
C LEU A 25 36.52 -19.29 13.34
N ILE A 26 35.55 -19.30 12.42
CA ILE A 26 34.49 -20.29 12.18
C ILE A 26 34.02 -21.17 13.38
N PHE A 27 32.69 -21.21 13.50
CA PHE A 27 31.82 -22.32 13.92
C PHE A 27 30.95 -22.08 15.16
N ALA A 28 29.72 -22.57 15.01
CA ALA A 28 28.64 -22.72 15.98
C ALA A 28 27.87 -21.43 16.31
N ALA A 29 26.54 -21.38 16.22
CA ALA A 29 25.56 -22.36 15.78
C ALA A 29 24.28 -21.57 15.49
N CYS A 30 23.34 -22.22 14.80
CA CYS A 30 21.93 -21.86 14.82
C CYS A 30 21.51 -21.39 16.22
N VAL A 31 21.30 -20.09 16.39
CA VAL A 31 20.40 -19.58 17.42
C VAL A 31 19.12 -19.24 16.69
N SER A 32 18.41 -20.30 16.33
CA SER A 32 16.97 -20.24 16.18
C SER A 32 16.38 -19.99 17.56
N THR A 33 15.98 -18.76 17.83
CA THR A 33 14.74 -18.51 18.57
C THR A 33 14.02 -17.37 17.88
N ALA A 34 12.86 -17.72 17.32
CA ALA A 34 11.98 -16.86 16.57
C ALA A 34 11.64 -15.58 17.34
N ILE A 35 11.99 -14.42 16.79
CA ILE A 35 11.21 -13.19 16.94
C ILE A 35 11.29 -12.42 15.61
N ALA A 36 10.12 -12.22 15.01
CA ALA A 36 9.84 -11.38 13.84
C ALA A 36 10.35 -11.87 12.47
N GLY A 37 9.78 -12.97 12.00
CA GLY A 37 9.46 -13.04 10.57
C GLY A 37 8.47 -11.93 10.22
N ARG A 38 8.95 -10.79 9.71
CA ARG A 38 8.18 -9.73 9.01
C ARG A 38 9.08 -8.91 8.07
N LEU A 39 9.91 -9.57 7.26
CA LEU A 39 10.58 -8.94 6.11
C LEU A 39 10.44 -9.77 4.83
N ALA A 40 9.45 -10.65 4.77
CA ALA A 40 9.19 -11.49 3.61
C ALA A 40 7.69 -11.60 3.33
N HIS A 41 7.08 -10.52 2.82
CA HIS A 41 5.95 -10.59 1.88
C HIS A 41 5.53 -9.17 1.44
N ASP A 42 5.81 -8.85 0.19
CA ASP A 42 4.90 -8.14 -0.75
C ASP A 42 5.75 -7.57 -1.89
N GLN A 43 5.77 -8.25 -3.02
CA GLN A 43 6.01 -7.55 -4.28
C GLN A 43 4.73 -6.76 -4.55
N ILE A 44 4.61 -5.57 -3.95
CA ILE A 44 3.54 -4.64 -4.30
C ILE A 44 3.70 -4.36 -5.80
N ASP A 45 2.70 -4.73 -6.60
CA ASP A 45 2.67 -4.43 -8.04
C ASP A 45 2.57 -2.92 -8.24
N GLU A 46 3.74 -2.28 -8.34
CA GLU A 46 3.91 -0.85 -8.53
C GLU A 46 4.23 -0.52 -10.00
N GLY A 47 3.63 0.55 -10.53
CA GLY A 47 3.92 0.99 -11.90
C GLY A 47 3.42 2.39 -12.23
N GLU A 48 3.01 2.59 -13.49
CA GLU A 48 2.47 3.88 -13.96
C GLU A 48 1.23 4.29 -13.15
N TYR A 49 0.45 3.30 -12.70
CA TYR A 49 -0.77 3.47 -11.93
C TYR A 49 -0.57 3.41 -10.40
N GLY A 50 0.68 3.47 -9.89
CA GLY A 50 0.95 3.35 -8.46
C GLY A 50 0.88 1.92 -7.95
N LYS A 51 0.52 1.69 -6.68
CA LYS A 51 0.27 0.34 -6.12
C LYS A 51 -0.94 -0.31 -6.81
N TYR A 52 -1.03 -1.64 -6.80
CA TYR A 52 -2.11 -2.39 -7.48
C TYR A 52 -2.20 -2.03 -8.98
N ASN A 53 -1.03 -1.89 -9.62
CA ASN A 53 -0.89 -1.30 -10.95
C ASN A 53 -1.68 -2.05 -12.03
N GLU A 54 -1.63 -3.38 -12.05
CA GLU A 54 -2.36 -4.24 -12.98
C GLU A 54 -3.87 -4.08 -12.80
N TRP A 55 -4.36 -4.10 -11.56
CA TRP A 55 -5.77 -3.88 -11.27
C TRP A 55 -6.25 -2.54 -11.85
N ARG A 56 -5.55 -1.45 -11.51
CA ARG A 56 -5.89 -0.09 -11.97
C ARG A 56 -5.79 0.04 -13.47
N LYS A 57 -4.75 -0.55 -14.08
CA LYS A 57 -4.56 -0.57 -15.52
C LYS A 57 -5.74 -1.23 -16.22
N VAL A 58 -6.14 -2.42 -15.80
CA VAL A 58 -7.23 -3.17 -16.41
C VAL A 58 -8.56 -2.42 -16.27
N MET A 59 -8.81 -1.80 -15.11
CA MET A 59 -9.97 -0.92 -14.94
C MET A 59 -9.98 0.24 -15.93
N CYS A 60 -8.83 0.88 -16.14
CA CYS A 60 -8.70 1.98 -17.10
C CYS A 60 -8.72 1.56 -18.57
N GLU A 61 -8.42 0.30 -18.89
CA GLU A 61 -8.52 -0.24 -20.26
C GLU A 61 -9.95 -0.66 -20.60
N LYS A 62 -10.68 -1.24 -19.64
CA LYS A 62 -12.07 -1.68 -19.85
C LYS A 62 -13.05 -0.50 -19.97
N LYS A 63 -12.82 0.62 -19.26
CA LYS A 63 -13.66 1.84 -19.27
C LYS A 63 -15.17 1.56 -19.33
N SER A 64 -15.64 0.66 -18.46
CA SER A 64 -17.03 0.17 -18.48
C SER A 64 -17.77 0.66 -17.24
N ASP A 65 -18.79 1.50 -17.44
CA ASP A 65 -19.63 2.02 -16.36
C ASP A 65 -20.34 0.90 -15.60
N ASP A 66 -20.76 -0.16 -16.29
CA ASP A 66 -21.38 -1.34 -15.67
C ASP A 66 -20.40 -2.06 -14.74
N LEU A 67 -19.15 -2.25 -15.19
CA LEU A 67 -18.08 -2.83 -14.37
C LEU A 67 -17.82 -1.99 -13.12
N TYR A 68 -17.76 -0.66 -13.28
CA TYR A 68 -17.54 0.27 -12.17
C TYR A 68 -18.71 0.26 -11.17
N ASN A 69 -19.95 0.20 -11.64
CA ASN A 69 -21.12 0.11 -10.78
C ASN A 69 -21.17 -1.20 -9.98
N ASP A 70 -20.84 -2.32 -10.61
CA ASP A 70 -20.74 -3.61 -9.94
C ASP A 70 -19.60 -3.63 -8.92
N MET A 71 -18.44 -3.03 -9.26
CA MET A 71 -17.33 -2.88 -8.32
C MET A 71 -17.71 -2.06 -7.11
N ASN A 72 -18.41 -0.95 -7.31
CA ASN A 72 -18.92 -0.12 -6.22
C ASN A 72 -19.87 -0.90 -5.30
N SER A 73 -20.58 -1.89 -5.83
CA SER A 73 -21.45 -2.75 -5.04
C SER A 73 -20.64 -3.70 -4.16
N CYS A 74 -19.54 -4.27 -4.66
CA CYS A 74 -18.61 -5.04 -3.83
C CYS A 74 -17.89 -4.16 -2.79
N PHE A 75 -17.45 -2.96 -3.17
CA PHE A 75 -16.81 -2.01 -2.26
C PHE A 75 -17.69 -1.62 -1.06
N LYS A 76 -19.02 -1.54 -1.25
CA LYS A 76 -19.96 -1.27 -0.14
C LYS A 76 -20.01 -2.39 0.92
N LEU A 77 -19.48 -3.57 0.62
CA LEU A 77 -19.36 -4.68 1.58
C LEU A 77 -18.09 -4.57 2.43
N GLU A 78 -17.15 -3.71 2.07
CA GLU A 78 -15.94 -3.44 2.85
C GLU A 78 -16.28 -2.92 4.24
N SER A 79 -15.31 -2.98 5.16
CA SER A 79 -15.52 -2.37 6.47
C SER A 79 -15.80 -0.87 6.33
N LYS A 80 -16.62 -0.34 7.24
CA LYS A 80 -16.88 1.11 7.28
C LYS A 80 -15.59 1.93 7.38
N MET A 81 -14.59 1.42 8.09
CA MET A 81 -13.29 2.07 8.22
C MET A 81 -12.57 2.21 6.87
N ILE A 82 -12.57 1.16 6.04
CA ILE A 82 -12.02 1.23 4.68
C ILE A 82 -12.83 2.19 3.81
N GLN A 83 -14.16 2.13 3.89
CA GLN A 83 -15.04 3.01 3.11
C GLN A 83 -14.82 4.49 3.46
N ASP A 84 -14.77 4.81 4.75
CA ASP A 84 -14.56 6.17 5.25
C ASP A 84 -13.16 6.69 4.86
N ALA A 85 -12.11 5.90 5.05
CA ALA A 85 -10.74 6.28 4.65
C ALA A 85 -10.61 6.50 3.14
N THR A 86 -11.23 5.62 2.33
CA THR A 86 -11.24 5.81 0.86
C THR A 86 -11.94 7.11 0.49
N THR A 87 -13.09 7.36 1.10
CA THR A 87 -13.91 8.55 0.82
C THR A 87 -13.17 9.83 1.25
N GLU A 88 -12.47 9.81 2.37
CA GLU A 88 -11.65 10.91 2.87
C GLU A 88 -10.49 11.21 1.92
N CYS A 89 -9.71 10.20 1.54
CA CYS A 89 -8.62 10.38 0.57
C CYS A 89 -9.11 10.87 -0.79
N VAL A 90 -10.20 10.31 -1.32
CA VAL A 90 -10.76 10.75 -2.60
C VAL A 90 -11.21 12.21 -2.53
N ASN A 91 -11.85 12.62 -1.44
CA ASN A 91 -12.26 14.00 -1.22
C ASN A 91 -11.08 14.96 -1.11
N GLU A 92 -9.97 14.55 -0.50
CA GLU A 92 -8.77 15.38 -0.41
C GLU A 92 -8.10 15.56 -1.79
N ILE A 93 -8.02 14.49 -2.57
CA ILE A 93 -7.27 14.49 -3.83
C ILE A 93 -8.07 15.17 -4.95
N VAL A 94 -9.37 14.86 -5.03
CA VAL A 94 -10.29 15.31 -6.07
C VAL A 94 -11.65 15.70 -5.46
N PRO A 95 -11.73 16.85 -4.77
CA PRO A 95 -12.93 17.26 -4.01
C PRO A 95 -14.22 17.32 -4.83
N GLU A 96 -14.10 17.60 -6.13
CA GLU A 96 -15.20 17.67 -7.09
C GLU A 96 -15.94 16.34 -7.31
N THR A 97 -15.38 15.21 -6.86
CA THR A 97 -16.05 13.90 -6.89
C THR A 97 -16.92 13.63 -5.66
N GLU A 98 -16.87 14.50 -4.64
CA GLU A 98 -17.60 14.35 -3.38
C GLU A 98 -17.34 12.98 -2.70
N GLY A 99 -16.13 12.43 -2.87
CA GLY A 99 -15.73 11.17 -2.26
C GLY A 99 -16.20 9.94 -3.01
N LYS A 100 -16.83 10.10 -4.17
CA LYS A 100 -17.33 8.98 -4.98
C LYS A 100 -16.17 8.31 -5.69
N VAL A 101 -15.83 7.12 -5.22
CA VAL A 101 -14.70 6.31 -5.69
C VAL A 101 -14.73 6.09 -7.20
N MET A 102 -15.89 5.80 -7.80
CA MET A 102 -15.95 5.54 -9.25
C MET A 102 -15.75 6.81 -10.10
N GLU A 103 -16.27 7.96 -9.66
CA GLU A 103 -15.98 9.24 -10.34
C GLU A 103 -14.48 9.59 -10.24
N PHE A 104 -13.85 9.26 -9.11
CA PHE A 104 -12.40 9.35 -8.95
C PHE A 104 -11.66 8.42 -9.91
N VAL A 105 -12.05 7.15 -10.03
CA VAL A 105 -11.40 6.19 -10.94
C VAL A 105 -11.45 6.69 -12.39
N HIS A 106 -12.59 7.22 -12.84
CA HIS A 106 -12.68 7.82 -14.18
C HIS A 106 -11.65 8.93 -14.38
N LYS A 107 -11.56 9.88 -13.45
CA LYS A 107 -10.59 10.98 -13.52
C LYS A 107 -9.16 10.46 -13.43
N ALA A 108 -8.89 9.48 -12.58
CA ALA A 108 -7.57 8.89 -12.40
C ALA A 108 -7.11 8.06 -13.62
N CYS A 109 -8.03 7.53 -14.41
CA CYS A 109 -7.69 6.90 -15.68
C CYS A 109 -7.24 7.90 -16.75
N ASP A 110 -7.66 9.16 -16.66
CA ASP A 110 -7.20 10.24 -17.54
C ASP A 110 -5.95 10.95 -16.98
N ASP A 111 -5.86 11.09 -15.65
CA ASP A 111 -4.69 11.57 -14.92
C ASP A 111 -4.19 10.52 -13.91
N LYS A 112 -3.31 9.64 -14.39
CA LYS A 112 -2.76 8.52 -13.60
C LYS A 112 -1.99 8.96 -12.35
N SER A 113 -1.56 10.23 -12.27
CA SER A 113 -0.91 10.75 -11.07
C SER A 113 -1.84 10.75 -9.85
N LEU A 114 -3.16 10.80 -10.08
CA LEU A 114 -4.17 10.74 -9.02
C LEU A 114 -4.14 9.41 -8.27
N PHE A 115 -3.84 8.29 -8.93
CA PHE A 115 -3.69 7.00 -8.26
C PHE A 115 -2.51 6.99 -7.28
N LYS A 116 -1.40 7.62 -7.64
CA LYS A 116 -0.23 7.72 -6.74
C LYS A 116 -0.52 8.61 -5.54
N ARG A 117 -1.24 9.71 -5.75
CA ARG A 117 -1.72 10.56 -4.64
C ARG A 117 -2.68 9.80 -3.72
N LEU A 118 -3.48 8.88 -4.28
CA LEU A 118 -4.33 7.99 -3.48
C LEU A 118 -3.48 7.04 -2.63
N ASP A 119 -2.43 6.44 -3.20
CA ASP A 119 -1.51 5.57 -2.45
C ASP A 119 -0.79 6.33 -1.33
N GLU A 120 -0.36 7.56 -1.59
CA GLU A 120 0.28 8.43 -0.61
C GLU A 120 -0.67 8.73 0.56
N CYS A 121 -1.93 9.11 0.27
CA CYS A 121 -2.94 9.34 1.30
C CYS A 121 -3.26 8.07 2.10
N PHE A 122 -3.44 6.94 1.42
CA PHE A 122 -3.70 5.65 2.09
C PHE A 122 -2.55 5.18 2.96
N GLY A 123 -1.31 5.54 2.62
CA GLY A 123 -0.12 5.21 3.40
C GLY A 123 -0.20 5.66 4.87
N GLU A 124 -0.94 6.73 5.16
CA GLU A 124 -1.17 7.18 6.54
C GLU A 124 -2.04 6.20 7.34
N TYR A 125 -3.06 5.62 6.70
CA TYR A 125 -3.93 4.62 7.31
C TYR A 125 -3.24 3.26 7.40
N GLU A 126 -2.48 2.86 6.38
CA GLU A 126 -1.72 1.60 6.36
C GLU A 126 -0.68 1.53 7.50
N ALA A 127 -0.21 2.66 8.01
CA ALA A 127 0.67 2.71 9.19
C ALA A 127 -0.06 2.31 10.51
N ASN A 128 -1.39 2.28 10.51
CA ASN A 128 -2.19 1.91 11.67
C ASN A 128 -2.48 0.40 11.71
N VAL A 129 -2.03 -0.27 12.76
CA VAL A 129 -2.19 -1.73 12.95
C VAL A 129 -3.66 -2.18 13.03
N GLU A 130 -4.55 -1.36 13.56
CA GLU A 130 -5.99 -1.67 13.60
C GLU A 130 -6.60 -1.60 12.20
N PHE A 131 -6.19 -0.62 11.41
CA PHE A 131 -6.61 -0.47 10.02
C PHE A 131 -6.14 -1.65 9.15
N GLN A 132 -4.89 -2.09 9.33
CA GLN A 132 -4.35 -3.27 8.61
C GLN A 132 -5.21 -4.52 8.81
N LYS A 133 -5.76 -4.74 10.00
CA LYS A 133 -6.66 -5.88 10.25
C LYS A 133 -7.98 -5.78 9.50
N GLN A 134 -8.40 -4.57 9.14
CA GLN A 134 -9.61 -4.34 8.34
C GLN A 134 -9.37 -4.48 6.83
N MET A 135 -8.11 -4.51 6.39
CA MET A 135 -7.74 -4.73 4.98
C MET A 135 -7.79 -6.21 4.58
N GLU A 136 -7.92 -7.13 5.55
CA GLU A 136 -8.17 -8.53 5.25
C GLU A 136 -9.57 -8.69 4.64
N LEU A 137 -9.62 -9.08 3.36
CA LEU A 137 -10.88 -9.28 2.65
C LEU A 137 -11.68 -10.41 3.32
N LYS A 138 -12.92 -10.09 3.71
CA LYS A 138 -13.85 -11.08 4.24
C LYS A 138 -14.34 -12.03 3.12
N PRO A 139 -14.72 -13.28 3.44
CA PRO A 139 -15.16 -14.25 2.44
C PRO A 139 -16.29 -13.73 1.52
N GLU A 140 -17.23 -12.96 2.05
CA GLU A 140 -18.32 -12.36 1.26
C GLU A 140 -17.84 -11.31 0.25
N ILE A 141 -16.76 -10.58 0.57
CA ILE A 141 -16.16 -9.58 -0.30
C ILE A 141 -15.36 -10.29 -1.40
N VAL A 142 -14.57 -11.31 -1.03
CA VAL A 142 -13.84 -12.16 -1.97
C VAL A 142 -14.79 -12.82 -2.97
N ALA A 143 -15.92 -13.36 -2.51
CA ALA A 143 -16.94 -13.93 -3.37
C ALA A 143 -17.51 -12.90 -4.34
N CYS A 144 -17.84 -11.69 -3.86
CA CYS A 144 -18.36 -10.61 -4.70
C CYS A 144 -17.38 -10.25 -5.84
N TYR A 145 -16.11 -9.99 -5.51
CA TYR A 145 -15.12 -9.67 -6.52
C TYR A 145 -14.83 -10.86 -7.45
N THR A 146 -14.83 -12.10 -6.95
CA THR A 146 -14.64 -13.28 -7.79
C THR A 146 -15.74 -13.41 -8.85
N GLU A 147 -17.01 -13.25 -8.46
CA GLU A 147 -18.14 -13.28 -9.39
C GLU A 147 -18.06 -12.15 -10.43
N LEU A 148 -17.68 -10.95 -9.98
CA LEU A 148 -17.49 -9.80 -10.84
C LEU A 148 -16.37 -10.02 -11.86
N LEU A 149 -15.19 -10.47 -11.44
CA LEU A 149 -14.06 -10.73 -12.34
C LEU A 149 -14.40 -11.78 -13.40
N LYS A 150 -15.16 -12.83 -13.03
CA LYS A 150 -15.67 -13.82 -13.99
C LYS A 150 -16.68 -13.21 -14.96
N LYS A 151 -17.62 -12.41 -14.45
CA LYS A 151 -18.67 -11.77 -15.26
C LYS A 151 -18.10 -10.91 -16.39
N TYR A 152 -17.00 -10.20 -16.14
CA TYR A 152 -16.38 -9.29 -17.11
C TYR A 152 -15.16 -9.87 -17.85
N GLU A 153 -14.91 -11.17 -17.69
CA GLU A 153 -13.78 -11.90 -18.30
C GLU A 153 -12.44 -11.21 -17.97
N ILE A 154 -12.18 -11.02 -16.67
CA ILE A 154 -10.99 -10.37 -16.12
C ILE A 154 -10.33 -11.29 -15.07
N GLU A 155 -10.16 -12.55 -15.43
CA GLU A 155 -9.65 -13.56 -14.49
C GLU A 155 -8.17 -13.34 -14.14
N GLU A 156 -7.45 -12.57 -14.94
CA GLU A 156 -6.07 -12.18 -14.66
C GLU A 156 -5.92 -11.49 -13.30
N LEU A 157 -6.96 -10.80 -12.81
CA LEU A 157 -6.94 -10.11 -11.52
C LEU A 157 -7.28 -11.01 -10.32
N MET A 158 -7.64 -12.28 -10.52
CA MET A 158 -8.04 -13.16 -9.40
C MET A 158 -6.94 -13.36 -8.35
N HIS A 159 -5.68 -13.24 -8.75
CA HIS A 159 -4.54 -13.38 -7.83
C HIS A 159 -4.52 -12.32 -6.71
N TYR A 160 -5.22 -11.18 -6.88
CA TYR A 160 -5.40 -10.18 -5.82
C TYR A 160 -6.38 -10.62 -4.72
N LEU A 161 -7.24 -11.61 -5.00
CA LEU A 161 -8.24 -12.12 -4.07
C LEU A 161 -7.74 -13.32 -3.27
N ASP A 162 -6.74 -14.01 -3.80
CA ASP A 162 -6.05 -15.09 -3.11
C ASP A 162 -5.15 -14.48 -2.03
N GLY A 163 -5.65 -14.41 -0.80
CA GLY A 163 -4.91 -13.96 0.39
C GLY A 163 -3.70 -14.85 0.77
N SER A 164 -3.09 -15.53 -0.19
CA SER A 164 -1.91 -16.40 -0.04
C SER A 164 -0.62 -15.64 0.25
N ALA A 165 -0.64 -14.29 0.25
CA ALA A 165 0.42 -13.49 0.85
C ALA A 165 0.45 -13.56 2.40
N HIS A 166 -0.61 -14.05 3.05
CA HIS A 166 -0.77 -13.97 4.51
C HIS A 166 -1.20 -15.27 5.21
N LYS A 167 -1.16 -16.43 4.54
CA LYS A 167 -1.50 -17.72 5.17
C LYS A 167 -0.55 -18.87 4.80
N GLU A 168 0.74 -18.74 5.12
CA GLU A 168 1.56 -19.90 5.49
C GLU A 168 2.61 -19.49 6.54
N ASN A 169 2.26 -19.70 7.82
CA ASN A 169 3.09 -20.24 8.91
C ASN A 169 2.41 -20.05 10.27
#